data_AF-A0A830BTE5-F1
#
_entry.id   AF-A0A830BTE5-F1
#
_cell.length_a   1.000
_cell.length_b   1.000
_cell.length_c   1.000
_cell.angle_alpha   90.00
_cell.angle_beta   90.00
_cell.angle_gamma   90.00
#
_symmetry.space_group_name_H-M   'P 1'
#
loop_
_entity.id
_entity.type
_entity.pdbx_description
1 polymer ?
#
loop_
_entity_poly.entity_id
_entity_poly.type
_entity_poly.pdbx_seq_one_letter_code
_entity_poly.pdbx_strand_id
1 'polypeptide(L)'
;MHCDEELGNHTLKPGEDYHFDFSKGPKTLIFCHLWWNGKNIGFDVFRTSWKDEYCVKSHNVKLCGWLVRPDGIYIAENVPPRSFTRVYTW
;
A
#
# COMPACT_ATOMS: atom_id res chain seq x y z
N MET A 1 -9.99 -5.63 2.46
CA MET A 1 -9.00 -5.31 1.42
C MET A 1 -8.87 -6.51 0.52
N HIS A 2 -9.05 -6.31 -0.77
CA HIS A 2 -8.73 -7.30 -1.79
C HIS A 2 -7.51 -6.78 -2.54
N CYS A 3 -6.40 -7.51 -2.52
CA CYS A 3 -5.31 -7.25 -3.46
C CYS A 3 -5.32 -8.35 -4.51
N ASP A 4 -4.55 -8.19 -5.59
CA ASP A 4 -4.32 -9.18 -6.65
C ASP A 4 -4.65 -10.63 -6.27
N GLU A 5 -5.12 -11.45 -7.22
CA GLU A 5 -5.67 -12.78 -6.94
C GLU A 5 -4.81 -13.68 -6.02
N GLU A 6 -3.47 -13.56 -6.10
CA GLU A 6 -2.52 -14.30 -5.26
C GLU A 6 -2.48 -13.85 -3.78
N LEU A 7 -2.81 -12.59 -3.49
CA LEU A 7 -2.84 -12.01 -2.15
C LEU A 7 -4.22 -12.15 -1.48
N GLY A 8 -5.29 -12.24 -2.25
CA GLY A 8 -6.63 -12.61 -1.78
C GLY A 8 -7.36 -11.51 -0.99
N ASN A 9 -8.33 -11.94 -0.17
CA ASN A 9 -9.22 -11.07 0.61
C ASN A 9 -8.88 -11.09 2.10
N HIS A 10 -8.62 -9.91 2.67
CA HIS A 10 -8.31 -9.73 4.08
C HIS A 10 -9.24 -8.68 4.71
N THR A 11 -9.89 -9.04 5.81
CA THR A 11 -10.67 -8.10 6.63
C THR A 11 -9.86 -7.73 7.85
N LEU A 12 -9.41 -6.48 7.91
CA LEU A 12 -8.61 -5.96 9.02
C LEU A 12 -9.49 -5.10 9.93
N LYS A 13 -9.32 -5.28 11.24
CA LYS A 13 -9.88 -4.39 12.26
C LYS A 13 -8.99 -3.17 12.45
N PRO A 14 -9.51 -2.07 13.04
CA PRO A 14 -8.69 -0.93 13.41
C PRO A 14 -7.51 -1.36 14.29
N GLY A 15 -6.29 -1.03 13.86
CA GLY A 15 -5.04 -1.38 14.57
C GLY A 15 -4.42 -2.73 14.17
N GLU A 16 -5.02 -3.48 13.26
CA GLU A 16 -4.41 -4.67 12.67
C GLU A 16 -3.60 -4.32 11.42
N ASP A 17 -2.47 -5.01 11.24
CA ASP A 17 -1.60 -4.87 10.08
C ASP A 17 -1.68 -6.14 9.22
N TYR A 18 -1.58 -5.95 7.89
CA TYR A 18 -1.40 -7.02 6.92
C TYR A 18 -0.05 -6.86 6.23
N HIS A 19 0.78 -7.89 6.31
CA HIS A 19 2.10 -7.93 5.69
C HIS A 19 2.15 -9.01 4.63
N PHE A 20 2.74 -8.68 3.50
CA PHE A 20 3.00 -9.63 2.43
C PHE A 20 4.30 -9.23 1.72
N ASP A 21 4.99 -10.24 1.22
CA ASP A 21 6.22 -10.10 0.46
C ASP A 21 5.95 -10.49 -0.99
N PHE A 22 6.66 -9.86 -1.92
CA PHE A 22 6.56 -10.18 -3.33
C PHE A 22 7.91 -10.00 -4.03
N SER A 23 8.08 -10.69 -5.16
CA SER A 23 9.26 -10.53 -6.01
C SER A 23 9.03 -9.45 -7.04
N LYS A 24 9.94 -8.46 -7.11
CA LYS A 24 9.88 -7.39 -8.10
C LYS A 24 10.37 -7.87 -9.47
N GLY A 25 9.47 -7.88 -10.45
CA GLY A 25 9.78 -8.04 -11.87
C GLY A 25 9.76 -6.71 -12.64
N PRO A 26 10.11 -6.75 -13.95
CA PRO A 26 10.19 -5.55 -14.80
C PRO A 26 8.85 -4.86 -15.05
N LYS A 27 7.72 -5.55 -14.81
CA LYS A 27 6.35 -5.01 -14.96
C LYS A 27 5.44 -5.44 -13.80
N THR A 28 5.94 -5.41 -12.56
CA THR A 28 5.12 -5.70 -11.40
C THR A 28 4.18 -4.53 -11.10
N LEU A 29 2.91 -4.86 -10.90
CA LEU A 29 1.86 -4.00 -10.40
C LEU A 29 1.15 -4.78 -9.32
N ILE A 30 0.98 -4.16 -8.15
CA ILE A 30 0.09 -4.68 -7.11
C ILE A 30 -1.04 -3.69 -6.96
N PHE A 31 -2.23 -4.12 -7.33
CA PHE A 31 -3.43 -3.32 -7.19
C PHE A 31 -4.27 -3.86 -6.03
N CYS A 32 -4.83 -2.94 -5.24
CA CYS A 32 -5.73 -3.30 -4.17
C CYS A 32 -7.01 -2.46 -4.19
N HIS A 33 -8.10 -3.11 -3.85
CA HIS A 33 -9.39 -2.50 -3.58
C HIS A 33 -9.68 -2.60 -2.08
N LEU A 34 -9.91 -1.46 -1.43
CA LEU A 34 -10.32 -1.41 -0.04
C LEU A 34 -11.77 -0.99 0.09
N TRP A 35 -12.53 -1.69 0.94
CA TRP A 35 -13.84 -1.30 1.43
C TRP A 35 -13.77 -1.05 2.91
N TRP A 36 -14.28 0.09 3.36
CA TRP A 36 -14.30 0.42 4.77
C TRP A 36 -15.38 1.46 5.10
N ASN A 37 -16.28 1.10 6.04
CA ASN A 37 -17.35 1.96 6.53
C ASN A 37 -18.20 2.63 5.41
N GLY A 38 -18.61 1.85 4.40
CA GLY A 38 -19.37 2.34 3.25
C GLY A 38 -18.55 3.05 2.16
N LYS A 39 -17.24 3.26 2.40
CA LYS A 39 -16.31 3.79 1.40
C LYS A 39 -15.65 2.66 0.63
N ASN A 40 -15.26 2.92 -0.60
CA ASN A 40 -14.44 2.02 -1.38
C ASN A 40 -13.46 2.78 -2.26
N ILE A 41 -12.23 2.27 -2.43
CA ILE A 41 -11.24 2.86 -3.33
C ILE A 41 -10.31 1.77 -3.90
N GLY A 42 -10.08 1.85 -5.21
CA GLY A 42 -9.04 1.10 -5.90
C GLY A 42 -7.77 1.92 -5.99
N PHE A 43 -6.63 1.34 -5.63
CA PHE A 43 -5.34 2.03 -5.71
C PHE A 43 -4.18 1.05 -5.95
N ASP A 44 -3.12 1.57 -6.55
CA ASP A 44 -1.88 0.83 -6.74
C ASP A 44 -1.08 0.85 -5.43
N VAL A 45 -0.80 -0.33 -4.87
CA VAL A 45 0.07 -0.50 -3.71
C VAL A 45 1.55 -0.48 -4.12
N PHE A 46 1.84 -0.97 -5.33
CA PHE A 46 3.17 -0.94 -5.92
C PHE A 46 3.09 -0.93 -7.44
N ARG A 47 3.99 -0.20 -8.10
CA ARG A 47 4.16 -0.26 -9.55
C ARG A 47 5.63 -0.07 -9.94
N THR A 48 6.20 -0.98 -10.73
CA THR A 48 7.62 -0.89 -11.15
C THR A 48 7.94 0.41 -11.91
N SER A 49 6.96 1.05 -12.56
CA SER A 49 7.16 2.27 -13.34
C SER A 49 7.21 3.57 -12.53
N TRP A 50 7.03 3.50 -11.20
CA TRP A 50 7.20 4.62 -10.28
C TRP A 50 8.68 5.02 -10.23
N LYS A 51 9.09 5.90 -11.15
CA LYS A 51 10.47 6.41 -11.23
C LYS A 51 10.68 7.42 -10.09
N ASP A 52 11.37 6.99 -9.04
CA ASP A 52 11.68 7.78 -7.83
C ASP A 52 10.47 8.23 -6.98
N GLU A 53 9.31 7.61 -7.23
CA GLU A 53 8.12 7.74 -6.39
C GLU A 53 8.18 6.71 -5.24
N TYR A 54 7.20 6.81 -4.35
CA TYR A 54 7.09 6.05 -3.11
C TYR A 54 7.56 4.61 -3.24
N CYS A 55 8.30 4.10 -2.26
CA CYS A 55 8.69 2.69 -2.18
C CYS A 55 9.67 2.19 -3.25
N VAL A 56 10.01 3.04 -4.22
CA VAL A 56 10.98 2.74 -5.29
C VAL A 56 12.15 3.74 -5.26
N LYS A 57 12.02 4.85 -4.53
CA LYS A 57 12.97 5.98 -4.49
C LYS A 57 14.35 5.66 -3.95
N SER A 58 14.50 4.65 -3.10
CA SER A 58 15.80 4.27 -2.55
C SER A 58 16.00 2.77 -2.65
N HIS A 59 17.16 2.36 -3.16
CA HIS A 59 17.62 0.97 -3.16
C HIS A 59 17.67 0.33 -1.76
N ASN A 60 17.53 1.14 -0.70
CA ASN A 60 17.52 0.71 0.69
C ASN A 60 16.12 0.65 1.33
N VAL A 61 15.04 0.97 0.61
CA VAL A 61 13.68 0.80 1.16
C VAL A 61 13.38 -0.69 1.26
N LYS A 62 13.39 -1.21 2.49
CA LYS A 62 13.07 -2.61 2.78
C LYS A 62 11.58 -2.84 3.01
N LEU A 63 10.85 -1.81 3.44
CA LEU A 63 9.46 -1.94 3.82
C LEU A 63 8.68 -0.66 3.52
N CYS A 64 7.45 -0.88 3.06
CA CYS A 64 6.50 0.13 2.66
C CYS A 64 5.21 -0.03 3.42
N GLY A 65 4.89 0.98 4.22
CA GLY A 65 3.69 1.01 5.04
C GLY A 65 2.58 1.77 4.33
N TRP A 66 1.42 1.14 4.19
CA TRP A 66 0.18 1.78 3.79
C TRP A 66 -0.72 1.91 5.02
N LEU A 67 -1.10 3.14 5.36
CA LEU A 67 -1.95 3.44 6.51
C LEU A 67 -3.30 3.98 6.06
N VAL A 68 -4.36 3.29 6.47
CA VAL A 68 -5.75 3.61 6.17
C VAL A 68 -6.32 4.46 7.30
N ARG A 69 -6.88 5.62 6.99
CA ARG A 69 -7.49 6.55 7.95
C ARG A 69 -8.82 7.08 7.47
N PRO A 70 -9.70 7.60 8.36
CA PRO A 70 -11.04 8.06 7.98
C PRO A 70 -11.07 9.05 6.81
N ASP A 71 -10.01 9.83 6.65
CA ASP A 71 -9.88 10.89 5.66
C ASP A 71 -9.03 10.53 4.42
N GLY A 72 -8.35 9.38 4.42
CA GLY A 72 -7.59 8.95 3.24
C GLY A 72 -6.67 7.77 3.47
N ILE A 73 -5.84 7.52 2.46
CA ILE A 73 -4.78 6.53 2.47
C ILE A 73 -3.44 7.24 2.47
N TYR A 74 -2.55 6.77 3.33
CA TYR A 74 -1.23 7.31 3.55
C TYR A 74 -0.17 6.26 3.24
N ILE A 75 1.00 6.71 2.80
CA ILE A 75 2.16 5.87 2.53
C ILE A 75 3.37 6.35 3.35
N ALA A 76 4.21 5.41 3.76
CA ALA A 76 5.51 5.70 4.36
C ALA A 76 6.58 4.66 3.99
N GLU A 77 7.83 5.09 3.97
CA GLU A 77 9.01 4.26 3.71
C GLU A 77 9.78 4.00 5.02
N ASN A 78 10.44 2.84 5.11
CA ASN A 78 11.34 2.46 6.21
C ASN A 78 10.66 2.46 7.59
N VAL A 79 9.78 1.49 7.83
CA VAL A 79 9.07 1.33 9.11
C VAL A 79 10.07 1.01 10.25
N PRO A 80 10.02 1.73 11.41
CA PRO A 80 9.05 2.76 11.79
C PRO A 80 9.26 4.08 11.04
N PRO A 81 8.20 4.63 10.42
CA PRO A 81 8.36 5.74 9.49
C PRO A 81 8.60 7.07 10.20
N ARG A 82 9.39 7.95 9.57
CA ARG A 82 9.59 9.34 10.04
C ARG A 82 8.35 10.21 9.80
N SER A 83 7.63 9.95 8.72
CA SER A 83 6.41 10.68 8.33
C SER A 83 5.55 9.82 7.40
N PHE A 84 4.26 10.16 7.36
CA PHE A 84 3.29 9.59 6.43
C PHE A 84 2.86 10.65 5.42
N THR A 85 2.79 10.28 4.15
CA THR A 85 2.30 11.14 3.06
C THR A 85 0.92 10.69 2.64
N ARG A 86 -0.07 11.58 2.64
CA ARG A 86 -1.40 11.25 2.10
C ARG A 86 -1.32 11.19 0.59
N VAL A 87 -1.70 10.05 0.02
CA VAL A 87 -1.64 9.77 -1.42
C VAL A 87 -3.02 9.69 -2.04
N TYR A 88 -4.02 9.19 -1.30
CA TYR A 88 -5.39 9.11 -1.77
C TYR A 88 -6.38 9.69 -0.76
N THR A 89 -7.44 10.28 -1.28
CA THR A 89 -8.67 10.61 -0.55
C THR A 89 -9.75 9.61 -0.97
N TRP A 90 -10.62 9.21 -0.04
CA TRP A 90 -11.77 8.33 -0.33
C TRP A 90 -12.83 9.02 -1.18
#